data_AF-A0A8E1VUD5-F1
#
_entry.id   AF-A0A8E1VUD5-F1
#
_cell.length_a   1.000
_cell.length_b   1.000
_cell.length_c   1.000
_cell.angle_alpha   90.00
_cell.angle_beta   90.00
_cell.angle_gamma   90.00
#
_symmetry.space_group_name_H-M   'P 1'
#
loop_
_entity.id
_entity.type
_entity.pdbx_description
1 polymer ?
#
loop_
_entity_poly.entity_id
_entity_poly.type
_entity_poly.pdbx_seq_one_letter_code
_entity_poly.pdbx_strand_id
1 'polypeptide(L)'
;MTRHVWVLLAWSSEYGAATTPVGVLGLDLLDAAEVFVEWVPRIYEPATLWRQRIAGTSADEIAINMGIWENSPVAPAARVESLSDGGLAEAVQRQVDDLLASG
;
A
#
# COMPACT_ATOMS: atom_id res chain seq x y z
N MET A 1 0.89 -18.27 7.64
CA MET A 1 -0.07 -17.31 7.05
C MET A 1 0.60 -15.95 7.04
N THR A 2 1.30 -15.61 5.97
CA THR A 2 2.11 -14.39 5.96
C THR A 2 1.42 -13.36 5.08
N ARG A 3 0.30 -12.85 5.60
CA ARG A 3 -0.45 -11.76 4.99
C ARG A 3 0.10 -10.42 5.48
N HIS A 4 0.26 -9.47 4.57
CA HIS A 4 0.71 -8.12 4.88
C HIS A 4 -0.19 -7.09 4.22
N VAL A 5 -0.48 -6.00 4.93
CA VAL A 5 -1.12 -4.82 4.37
C VAL A 5 -0.20 -3.63 4.56
N TRP A 6 -0.15 -2.78 3.54
CA TRP A 6 0.74 -1.63 3.46
C TRP A 6 -0.04 -0.41 3.01
N VAL A 7 0.21 0.72 3.66
CA VAL A 7 -0.23 2.03 3.19
C VAL A 7 0.84 2.61 2.28
N LEU A 8 0.46 2.95 1.06
CA LEU A 8 1.32 3.56 0.06
C LEU A 8 1.32 5.07 0.27
N LEU A 9 2.49 5.67 0.49
CA LEU A 9 2.61 7.09 0.77
C LEU A 9 3.25 7.83 -0.41
N ALA A 10 2.81 9.05 -0.62
CA ALA A 10 3.42 10.03 -1.51
C ALA A 10 3.96 11.22 -0.71
N TRP A 11 4.92 11.92 -1.31
CA TRP A 11 5.49 13.12 -0.74
C TRP A 11 4.46 14.24 -0.66
N SER A 12 4.33 14.86 0.51
CA SER A 12 3.57 16.10 0.70
C SER A 12 4.53 17.28 0.67
N SER A 13 4.31 18.19 -0.27
CA SER A 13 5.03 19.48 -0.30
C SER A 13 4.66 20.38 0.86
N GLU A 14 3.44 20.26 1.39
CA GLU A 14 2.93 21.03 2.53
C GLU A 14 3.68 20.68 3.82
N TYR A 15 3.90 19.40 4.06
CA TYR A 15 4.56 18.91 5.28
C TYR A 15 6.05 18.61 5.10
N GLY A 16 6.58 18.70 3.87
CA GLY A 16 7.97 18.36 3.57
C GLY A 16 8.32 16.92 3.92
N ALA A 17 7.34 16.01 3.88
CA ALA A 17 7.48 14.62 4.29
C ALA A 17 6.49 13.73 3.50
N ALA A 18 6.78 12.45 3.42
CA ALA A 18 5.88 11.47 2.81
C ALA A 18 4.79 11.03 3.78
N THR A 19 3.74 11.83 3.86
CA THR A 19 2.60 11.61 4.77
C THR A 19 1.28 11.41 4.04
N THR A 20 1.24 11.62 2.72
CA THR A 20 -0.01 11.59 1.94
C THR A 20 -0.35 10.16 1.54
N PRO A 21 -1.43 9.54 2.05
CA PRO A 21 -1.86 8.23 1.62
C PRO A 21 -2.41 8.27 0.19
N VAL A 22 -1.93 7.37 -0.67
CA VAL A 22 -2.35 7.29 -2.07
C VAL A 22 -2.99 5.95 -2.44
N GLY A 23 -2.81 4.93 -1.62
CA GLY A 23 -3.41 3.62 -1.81
C GLY A 23 -3.07 2.67 -0.67
N VAL A 24 -3.71 1.51 -0.67
CA VAL A 24 -3.43 0.41 0.26
C VAL A 24 -3.19 -0.85 -0.56
N LEU A 25 -2.10 -1.55 -0.23
CA LEU A 25 -1.66 -2.78 -0.85
C LEU A 25 -1.78 -3.94 0.13
N GLY A 26 -2.49 -4.98 -0.25
CA GLY A 26 -2.52 -6.28 0.40
C GLY A 26 -1.67 -7.30 -0.34
N LEU A 27 -0.92 -8.09 0.41
CA LEU A 27 -0.14 -9.22 -0.07
C LEU A 27 -0.53 -10.47 0.73
N ASP A 28 -0.86 -11.55 0.03
CA ASP A 28 -1.04 -12.88 0.63
C ASP A 28 -0.10 -13.86 -0.07
N LEU A 29 0.92 -14.34 0.63
CA LEU A 29 1.98 -15.19 0.06
C LEU A 29 1.71 -16.70 0.26
N LEU A 30 0.45 -17.09 0.46
CA LEU A 30 0.05 -18.50 0.60
C LEU A 30 -0.37 -19.09 -0.75
N ASP A 31 0.20 -20.26 -1.10
CA ASP A 31 -0.12 -21.14 -2.24
C ASP A 31 -0.08 -20.50 -3.65
N ALA A 32 -0.82 -19.42 -3.87
CA ALA A 32 -0.74 -18.54 -5.04
C ALA A 32 -0.59 -17.11 -4.53
N ALA A 33 0.60 -16.53 -4.68
CA ALA A 33 0.88 -15.18 -4.23
C ALA A 33 -0.14 -14.19 -4.79
N GLU A 34 -0.99 -13.65 -3.92
CA GLU A 34 -2.07 -12.74 -4.26
C GLU A 34 -1.66 -11.31 -3.92
N VAL A 35 -1.96 -10.40 -4.85
CA VAL A 35 -1.76 -8.96 -4.68
C VAL A 35 -3.10 -8.29 -4.89
N PHE A 36 -3.51 -7.49 -3.90
CA PHE A 36 -4.70 -6.65 -4.02
C PHE A 36 -4.30 -5.20 -3.73
N VAL A 37 -4.77 -4.25 -4.55
CA VAL A 37 -4.51 -2.83 -4.33
C VAL A 37 -5.79 -2.04 -4.50
N GLU A 38 -6.03 -1.15 -3.55
CA GLU A 38 -7.10 -0.17 -3.60
C GLU A 38 -6.49 1.24 -3.58
N TRP A 39 -6.80 2.06 -4.57
CA TRP A 39 -6.25 3.41 -4.72
C TRP A 39 -7.17 4.43 -4.05
N VAL A 40 -6.60 5.39 -3.33
CA VAL A 40 -7.38 6.46 -2.72
C VAL A 40 -7.79 7.47 -3.81
N PRO A 41 -9.09 7.66 -4.09
CA PRO A 41 -9.57 8.35 -5.30
C PRO A 41 -9.27 9.85 -5.37
N ARG A 42 -8.80 10.48 -4.28
CA ARG A 42 -8.55 11.92 -4.23
C ARG A 42 -7.22 12.35 -4.85
N ILE A 43 -6.30 11.43 -5.13
CA ILE A 43 -4.88 11.78 -5.40
C ILE A 43 -4.31 10.94 -6.56
N TYR A 44 -4.64 11.31 -7.80
CA TYR A 44 -4.25 10.52 -8.98
C TYR A 44 -2.77 10.68 -9.37
N GLU A 45 -2.27 11.93 -9.43
CA GLU A 45 -0.91 12.23 -9.88
C GLU A 45 0.17 11.69 -8.92
N PRO A 46 0.09 11.94 -7.59
CA PRO A 46 1.07 11.41 -6.64
C PRO A 46 1.10 9.88 -6.52
N ALA A 47 0.03 9.19 -6.92
CA ALA A 47 -0.04 7.72 -6.97
C ALA A 47 0.68 7.12 -8.21
N THR A 48 1.10 7.94 -9.18
CA THR A 48 1.65 7.46 -10.47
C THR A 48 2.90 6.59 -10.28
N LEU A 49 3.81 7.00 -9.38
CA LEU A 49 5.03 6.24 -9.11
C LEU A 49 4.71 4.85 -8.53
N TRP A 50 3.73 4.78 -7.63
CA TRP A 50 3.27 3.51 -7.07
C TRP A 50 2.62 2.61 -8.12
N ARG A 51 1.78 3.19 -9.00
CA ARG A 51 1.21 2.44 -10.13
C ARG A 51 2.28 1.88 -11.05
N GLN A 52 3.33 2.65 -11.35
CA GLN A 52 4.45 2.19 -12.17
C GLN A 52 5.27 1.08 -11.50
N ARG A 53 5.50 1.16 -10.18
CA ARG A 53 6.23 0.13 -9.42
C ARG A 53 5.50 -1.20 -9.35
N ILE A 54 4.17 -1.15 -9.24
CA ILE A 54 3.33 -2.35 -9.11
C ILE A 54 2.99 -2.92 -10.49
N ALA A 55 2.79 -2.06 -11.51
CA ALA A 55 2.48 -2.50 -12.85
C ALA A 55 3.64 -3.32 -13.45
N GLY A 56 3.39 -4.60 -13.72
CA GLY A 56 4.36 -5.50 -14.34
C GLY A 56 5.35 -6.16 -13.36
N THR A 57 5.22 -5.90 -12.06
CA THR A 57 6.01 -6.58 -11.01
C THR A 57 5.22 -7.75 -10.45
N SER A 58 5.87 -8.91 -10.29
CA SER A 58 5.21 -10.09 -9.73
C SER A 58 4.91 -9.93 -8.23
N ALA A 59 3.97 -10.71 -7.71
CA ALA A 59 3.60 -10.68 -6.29
C ALA A 59 4.78 -10.95 -5.36
N ASP A 60 5.63 -11.92 -5.71
CA ASP A 60 6.83 -12.27 -4.94
C ASP A 60 7.86 -11.13 -4.94
N GLU A 61 8.08 -10.50 -6.10
CA GLU A 61 8.96 -9.34 -6.21
C GLU A 61 8.42 -8.13 -5.44
N ILE A 62 7.10 -7.89 -5.48
CA ILE A 62 6.46 -6.84 -4.68
C ILE A 62 6.73 -7.11 -3.19
N ALA A 63 6.55 -8.34 -2.71
CA ALA A 63 6.79 -8.67 -1.31
C ALA A 63 8.23 -8.41 -0.86
N ILE A 64 9.23 -8.76 -1.69
CA ILE A 64 10.64 -8.46 -1.43
C ILE A 64 10.87 -6.94 -1.44
N ASN A 65 10.33 -6.25 -2.44
CA ASN A 65 10.53 -4.82 -2.63
C ASN A 65 9.83 -3.96 -1.58
N MET A 66 8.75 -4.42 -0.96
CA MET A 66 8.04 -3.65 0.07
C MET A 66 8.94 -3.29 1.26
N GLY A 67 9.83 -4.20 1.69
CA GLY A 67 10.78 -3.89 2.76
C GLY A 67 11.83 -2.83 2.38
N ILE A 68 12.15 -2.73 1.08
CA ILE A 68 13.03 -1.68 0.56
C ILE A 68 12.25 -0.36 0.43
N TRP A 69 11.02 -0.43 -0.07
CA TRP A 69 10.19 0.75 -0.32
C TRP A 69 9.68 1.37 0.96
N GLU A 70 9.50 0.62 2.05
CA GLU A 70 9.12 1.17 3.37
C GLU A 70 9.96 2.41 3.76
N ASN A 71 11.27 2.36 3.49
CA ASN A 71 12.21 3.42 3.83
C ASN A 71 12.63 4.29 2.63
N SER A 72 11.89 4.24 1.51
CA SER A 72 12.24 4.99 0.30
C SER A 72 12.05 6.50 0.50
N PRO A 73 13.03 7.34 0.15
CA PRO A 73 12.92 8.80 0.28
C PRO A 73 11.95 9.44 -0.72
N VAL A 74 11.50 8.71 -1.75
CA VAL A 74 10.67 9.26 -2.84
C VAL A 74 9.21 8.80 -2.74
N ALA A 75 8.98 7.57 -2.29
CA ALA A 75 7.66 6.99 -2.09
C ALA A 75 7.77 5.85 -1.05
N PRO A 76 7.71 6.20 0.23
CA PRO A 76 7.73 5.22 1.30
C PRO A 76 6.40 4.49 1.42
N ALA A 77 6.42 3.37 2.11
CA ALA A 77 5.23 2.64 2.52
C ALA A 77 5.24 2.47 4.04
N ALA A 78 4.07 2.36 4.63
CA ALA A 78 3.94 2.05 6.06
C ALA A 78 3.26 0.69 6.22
N ARG A 79 3.81 -0.17 7.08
CA ARG A 79 3.20 -1.46 7.37
C ARG A 79 2.01 -1.31 8.31
N VAL A 80 0.94 -2.05 8.03
CA VAL A 80 -0.19 -2.19 8.94
C VAL A 80 0.06 -3.39 9.86
N GLU A 81 0.30 -3.10 11.14
CA GLU A 81 0.64 -4.12 12.15
C GLU A 81 -0.57 -4.95 12.60
N SER A 82 -1.79 -4.37 12.56
CA SER A 82 -3.02 -5.03 12.97
C SER A 82 -3.93 -5.26 11.77
N LEU A 83 -4.00 -6.50 11.30
CA LEU A 83 -4.87 -6.87 10.19
C LEU A 83 -6.26 -7.24 10.69
N SER A 84 -7.27 -6.82 9.94
CA SER A 84 -8.64 -7.26 10.17
C SER A 84 -8.80 -8.74 9.82
N ASP A 85 -9.63 -9.46 10.56
CA ASP A 85 -10.10 -10.78 10.15
C ASP A 85 -10.92 -10.68 8.86
N GLY A 86 -10.80 -11.67 7.96
CA GLY A 86 -11.52 -11.72 6.68
C GLY A 86 -10.63 -12.02 5.47
N GLY A 87 -11.16 -11.76 4.26
CA GLY A 87 -10.41 -11.89 3.00
C GLY A 87 -9.37 -10.78 2.81
N LEU A 88 -8.40 -10.97 1.90
CA LEU A 88 -7.37 -9.96 1.60
C LEU A 88 -7.98 -8.62 1.15
N ALA A 89 -8.92 -8.68 0.20
CA ALA A 89 -9.61 -7.51 -0.31
C ALA A 89 -10.40 -6.76 0.79
N GLU A 90 -11.09 -7.49 1.67
CA GLU A 90 -11.84 -6.88 2.78
C GLU A 90 -10.92 -6.16 3.79
N ALA A 91 -9.76 -6.76 4.08
CA ALA A 91 -8.77 -6.13 4.94
C ALA A 91 -8.19 -4.85 4.32
N VAL A 92 -7.93 -4.85 3.00
CA VAL A 92 -7.46 -3.66 2.28
C VAL A 92 -8.54 -2.57 2.22
N GLN A 93 -9.78 -2.92 1.89
CA GLN A 93 -10.88 -1.97 1.80
C GLN A 93 -11.17 -1.30 3.14
N ARG A 94 -11.21 -2.08 4.23
CA ARG A 94 -11.40 -1.53 5.58
C ARG A 94 -10.28 -0.55 5.95
N GLN A 95 -9.04 -0.87 5.60
CA GLN A 95 -7.93 0.04 5.83
C GLN A 95 -8.02 1.32 5.00
N VAL A 96 -8.56 1.27 3.78
CA VAL A 96 -8.86 2.48 2.98
C VAL A 96 -9.96 3.30 3.65
N ASP A 97 -11.03 2.67 4.12
CA ASP A 97 -12.12 3.35 4.83
C ASP A 97 -11.61 4.06 6.10
N ASP A 98 -10.75 3.40 6.88
CA ASP A 98 -10.14 3.99 8.07
C ASP A 98 -9.27 5.21 7.74
N LEU A 99 -8.50 5.15 6.64
CA LEU A 99 -7.71 6.29 6.16
C LEU A 99 -8.59 7.46 5.73
N LEU A 100 -9.71 7.17 5.05
CA LEU A 100 -10.65 8.19 4.58
C LEU A 100 -11.49 8.81 5.70
N ALA A 101 -11.77 8.07 6.78
CA ALA A 101 -12.48 8.57 7.95
C ALA A 101 -11.59 9.44 8.87
N SER A 102 -10.27 9.31 8.76
CA SER A 102 -9.28 9.97 9.62
C SER A 102 -8.76 11.30 9.08
N GLY A 103 -9.10 11.68 7.84
CA GLY A 103 -8.68 12.92 7.17
C GLY A 103 -9.77 13.98 7.13
#